data_AF-A0A2E6ZQV6-F1
#
_entry.id   AF-A0A2E6ZQV6-F1
#
_cell.length_a   1.000
_cell.length_b   1.000
_cell.length_c   1.000
_cell.angle_alpha   90.00
_cell.angle_beta   90.00
_cell.angle_gamma   90.00
#
_symmetry.space_group_name_H-M   'P 1'
#
loop_
_entity.id
_entity.type
_entity.pdbx_description
1 polymer ?
#
loop_
_entity_poly.entity_id
_entity_poly.type
_entity_poly.pdbx_seq_one_letter_code
_entity_poly.pdbx_strand_id
1 'polypeptide(L)'
;AAEEAAAELSRVRSGVSSHEPTPGGWVEDLGPGGLQVRCILGFNSGPPMTPSAYNNNVQVFQTEDTVVLLAEMNHEARVVPLTDEDYAPDAVRMWTGDSRGRWDGDTLVIETRNFLRETNFMQGTTSRDLVLVERLTRVDDDTLRYDVTVNDPRVWTAPWTFSVPMRRNPQPLYEYACHEGNYGLTNILAGAVTDGR
;
A
#
# COMPACT_ATOMS: atom_id res chain seq x y z
N ALA A 1 -4.44 25.95 -6.38
CA ALA A 1 -3.79 24.70 -6.86
C ALA A 1 -4.14 23.48 -5.99
N ALA A 2 -3.44 23.17 -4.89
CA ALA A 2 -3.72 21.97 -4.09
C ALA A 2 -5.06 22.02 -3.34
N GLU A 3 -5.38 23.15 -2.68
CA GLU A 3 -6.70 23.39 -2.07
C GLU A 3 -7.84 23.37 -3.09
N GLU A 4 -7.54 23.82 -4.31
CA GLU A 4 -8.51 23.93 -5.40
C GLU A 4 -8.85 22.56 -5.99
N ALA A 5 -7.84 21.70 -6.14
CA ALA A 5 -8.02 20.30 -6.50
C ALA A 5 -8.76 19.51 -5.40
N ALA A 6 -8.44 19.76 -4.13
CA ALA A 6 -9.13 19.15 -3.00
C ALA A 6 -10.60 19.60 -2.88
N ALA A 7 -10.88 20.88 -3.11
CA ALA A 7 -12.22 21.44 -3.14
C ALA A 7 -13.04 20.87 -4.32
N GLU A 8 -12.42 20.71 -5.48
CA GLU A 8 -13.07 20.10 -6.64
C GLU A 8 -13.41 18.64 -6.41
N LEU A 9 -12.46 17.85 -5.88
CA LEU A 9 -12.71 16.45 -5.54
C LEU A 9 -13.83 16.31 -4.49
N SER A 10 -13.81 17.15 -3.46
CA SER A 10 -14.86 17.18 -2.42
C SER A 10 -16.24 17.51 -3.00
N ARG A 11 -16.31 18.45 -3.95
CA ARG A 11 -17.54 18.83 -4.65
C ARG A 11 -18.09 17.68 -5.49
N VAL A 12 -17.24 17.03 -6.28
CA VAL A 12 -17.66 15.93 -7.18
C VAL A 12 -18.08 14.68 -6.39
N ARG A 13 -17.54 14.47 -5.18
CA ARG A 13 -17.89 13.36 -4.29
C ARG A 13 -19.09 13.65 -3.37
N SER A 14 -19.69 14.82 -3.46
CA SER A 14 -20.86 15.17 -2.64
C SER A 14 -22.05 14.27 -2.97
N GLY A 15 -22.53 13.50 -1.99
CA GLY A 15 -23.67 12.60 -2.16
C GLY A 15 -23.36 11.26 -2.86
N VAL A 16 -22.09 10.96 -3.14
CA VAL A 16 -21.62 9.68 -3.66
C VAL A 16 -21.11 8.85 -2.50
N SER A 17 -21.58 7.60 -2.35
CA SER A 17 -21.14 6.75 -1.25
C SER A 17 -19.64 6.43 -1.35
N SER A 18 -19.05 6.00 -0.25
CA SER A 18 -17.64 5.59 -0.20
C SER A 18 -17.27 4.46 -1.16
N HIS A 19 -18.26 3.79 -1.75
CA HIS A 19 -18.08 2.63 -2.62
C HIS A 19 -18.45 2.91 -4.08
N GLU A 20 -19.01 4.09 -4.38
CA GLU A 20 -19.47 4.42 -5.72
C GLU A 20 -18.35 5.14 -6.51
N PRO A 21 -18.06 4.69 -7.75
CA PRO A 21 -17.14 5.37 -8.65
C PRO A 21 -17.76 6.67 -9.16
N THR A 22 -16.92 7.66 -9.45
CA THR A 22 -17.36 8.99 -9.85
C THR A 22 -17.79 9.01 -11.33
N PRO A 23 -18.87 9.72 -11.73
CA PRO A 23 -19.34 9.75 -13.12
C PRO A 23 -18.29 10.32 -14.10
N GLY A 24 -17.90 9.53 -15.11
CA GLY A 24 -16.84 9.88 -16.07
C GLY A 24 -15.43 9.42 -15.67
N GLY A 25 -15.29 8.82 -14.48
CA GLY A 25 -14.07 8.19 -14.02
C GLY A 25 -13.79 6.88 -14.76
N TRP A 26 -12.58 6.75 -15.30
CA TRP A 26 -12.03 5.47 -15.75
C TRP A 26 -11.76 4.56 -14.53
N VAL A 27 -11.13 3.39 -14.74
CA VAL A 27 -10.76 2.39 -13.71
C VAL A 27 -10.12 3.00 -12.45
N GLU A 28 -9.59 4.21 -12.57
CA GLU A 28 -8.84 4.97 -11.59
C GLU A 28 -9.66 5.80 -10.60
N ASP A 29 -10.97 5.97 -10.79
CA ASP A 29 -11.84 6.81 -9.94
C ASP A 29 -12.57 5.97 -8.87
N LEU A 30 -11.76 5.28 -8.07
CA LEU A 30 -12.21 4.37 -7.03
C LEU A 30 -12.46 5.20 -5.77
N GLY A 31 -13.71 5.28 -5.30
CA GLY A 31 -14.06 5.88 -4.01
C GLY A 31 -13.25 5.29 -2.82
N PRO A 32 -13.51 5.71 -1.57
CA PRO A 32 -12.73 5.36 -0.37
C PRO A 32 -12.41 3.86 -0.11
N GLY A 33 -13.00 2.92 -0.86
CA GLY A 33 -12.57 1.50 -0.90
C GLY A 33 -11.37 1.19 -1.82
N GLY A 34 -10.95 2.17 -2.63
CA GLY A 34 -9.70 2.28 -3.39
C GLY A 34 -9.23 1.07 -4.19
N LEU A 35 -7.93 1.02 -4.42
CA LEU A 35 -7.19 -0.06 -5.12
C LEU A 35 -7.39 -1.45 -4.49
N GLN A 36 -7.89 -1.51 -3.26
CA GLN A 36 -8.10 -2.70 -2.45
C GLN A 36 -9.32 -3.50 -2.90
N VAL A 37 -10.45 -2.83 -3.19
CA VAL A 37 -11.64 -3.51 -3.76
C VAL A 37 -11.43 -3.98 -5.19
N ARG A 38 -10.41 -3.44 -5.88
CA ARG A 38 -9.96 -3.86 -7.21
C ARG A 38 -8.80 -4.84 -7.17
N CYS A 39 -8.37 -5.26 -5.97
CA CYS A 39 -7.26 -6.21 -5.81
C CYS A 39 -5.93 -5.73 -6.42
N ILE A 40 -5.74 -4.41 -6.59
CA ILE A 40 -4.53 -3.81 -7.16
C ILE A 40 -3.47 -3.63 -6.07
N LEU A 41 -3.85 -3.05 -4.92
CA LEU A 41 -2.98 -2.90 -3.74
C LEU A 41 -3.68 -3.41 -2.49
N GLY A 42 -2.96 -4.06 -1.59
CA GLY A 42 -3.52 -4.51 -0.32
C GLY A 42 -3.67 -3.40 0.71
N PHE A 43 -4.62 -3.53 1.64
CA PHE A 43 -4.83 -2.52 2.68
C PHE A 43 -3.72 -2.44 3.74
N ASN A 44 -2.81 -3.42 3.77
CA ASN A 44 -1.65 -3.48 4.67
C ASN A 44 -0.35 -3.91 3.97
N SER A 45 -0.40 -4.20 2.67
CA SER A 45 0.74 -4.67 1.87
C SER A 45 1.84 -3.63 1.67
N GLY A 46 1.50 -2.35 1.89
CA GLY A 46 2.41 -1.22 1.75
C GLY A 46 2.65 -0.79 0.30
N PRO A 47 3.68 0.03 0.06
CA PRO A 47 4.54 0.67 1.05
C PRO A 47 3.87 1.85 1.79
N PRO A 48 4.13 2.04 3.10
CA PRO A 48 4.77 1.10 4.01
C PRO A 48 3.81 0.00 4.47
N MET A 49 4.35 -1.15 4.86
CA MET A 49 3.56 -2.26 5.42
C MET A 49 3.05 -1.87 6.82
N THR A 50 1.76 -2.01 7.08
CA THR A 50 1.17 -1.62 8.38
C THR A 50 0.39 -2.78 8.99
N PRO A 51 0.46 -3.03 10.31
CA PRO A 51 -0.38 -4.04 10.93
C PRO A 51 -1.88 -3.74 10.74
N SER A 52 -2.65 -4.76 10.41
CA SER A 52 -4.10 -4.74 10.29
C SER A 52 -4.74 -5.90 11.08
N ALA A 53 -6.05 -6.08 10.97
CA ALA A 53 -6.79 -7.10 11.72
C ALA A 53 -6.43 -8.54 11.31
N TYR A 54 -5.97 -8.77 10.09
CA TYR A 54 -5.61 -10.10 9.56
C TYR A 54 -4.64 -9.97 8.38
N ASN A 55 -4.05 -11.09 7.96
CA ASN A 55 -3.16 -11.23 6.81
C ASN A 55 -1.95 -10.28 6.82
N ASN A 56 -1.25 -10.25 7.95
CA ASN A 56 -0.11 -9.37 8.19
C ASN A 56 1.23 -10.04 7.88
N ASN A 57 1.24 -11.27 7.36
CA ASN A 57 2.47 -11.98 7.11
C ASN A 57 3.16 -11.42 5.86
N VAL A 58 4.49 -11.41 5.90
CA VAL A 58 5.35 -11.01 4.77
C VAL A 58 6.44 -12.05 4.64
N GLN A 59 6.63 -12.54 3.43
CA GLN A 59 7.75 -13.41 3.09
C GLN A 59 8.84 -12.59 2.41
N VAL A 60 10.07 -12.72 2.90
CA VAL A 60 11.24 -12.04 2.35
C VAL A 60 12.04 -13.03 1.53
N PHE A 61 12.23 -12.74 0.25
CA PHE A 61 13.16 -13.45 -0.62
C PHE A 61 14.37 -12.55 -0.85
N GLN A 62 15.56 -13.14 -0.84
CA GLN A 62 16.80 -12.40 -1.06
C GLN A 62 17.67 -13.17 -2.04
N THR A 63 18.25 -12.41 -2.96
CA THR A 63 19.33 -12.81 -3.86
C THR A 63 20.51 -11.85 -3.64
N GLU A 64 21.57 -12.00 -4.43
CA GLU A 64 22.73 -11.11 -4.34
C GLU A 64 22.38 -9.67 -4.74
N ASP A 65 21.48 -9.48 -5.71
CA ASP A 65 21.18 -8.17 -6.31
C ASP A 65 19.74 -7.69 -6.06
N THR A 66 18.90 -8.49 -5.42
CA THR A 66 17.47 -8.20 -5.29
C THR A 66 16.88 -8.75 -3.99
N VAL A 67 16.04 -7.96 -3.33
CA VAL A 67 15.14 -8.39 -2.27
C VAL A 67 13.69 -8.32 -2.76
N VAL A 68 12.89 -9.33 -2.46
CA VAL A 68 11.44 -9.31 -2.73
C VAL A 68 10.68 -9.41 -1.42
N LEU A 69 9.76 -8.48 -1.22
CA LEU A 69 8.81 -8.50 -0.10
C LEU A 69 7.46 -8.95 -0.65
N LEU A 70 7.05 -10.17 -0.29
CA LEU A 70 5.76 -10.72 -0.66
C LEU A 70 4.80 -10.61 0.52
N ALA A 71 3.86 -9.67 0.44
CA ALA A 71 2.80 -9.54 1.44
C ALA A 71 1.71 -10.61 1.24
N GLU A 72 1.19 -11.16 2.34
CA GLU A 72 0.06 -12.10 2.31
C GLU A 72 -1.16 -11.46 1.65
N MET A 73 -1.48 -10.22 2.04
CA MET A 73 -2.57 -9.46 1.46
C MET A 73 -2.32 -9.17 -0.03
N ASN A 74 -3.28 -9.55 -0.87
CA ASN A 74 -3.23 -9.41 -2.34
C ASN A 74 -2.03 -10.07 -3.03
N HIS A 75 -1.23 -10.89 -2.34
CA HIS A 75 0.04 -11.43 -2.88
C HIS A 75 0.92 -10.35 -3.51
N GLU A 76 0.95 -9.18 -2.90
CA GLU A 76 1.71 -8.06 -3.45
C GLU A 76 3.21 -8.36 -3.36
N ALA A 77 3.84 -8.57 -4.51
CA ALA A 77 5.26 -8.84 -4.63
C ALA A 77 6.00 -7.54 -4.97
N ARG A 78 6.62 -6.93 -3.97
CA ARG A 78 7.45 -5.75 -4.18
C ARG A 78 8.90 -6.15 -4.42
N VAL A 79 9.40 -5.85 -5.61
CA VAL A 79 10.79 -6.08 -6.00
C VAL A 79 11.65 -4.87 -5.62
N VAL A 80 12.74 -5.12 -4.92
CA VAL A 80 13.67 -4.11 -4.40
C VAL A 80 15.08 -4.44 -4.91
N PRO A 81 15.49 -3.86 -6.04
CA PRO A 81 16.86 -3.98 -6.52
C PRO A 81 17.87 -3.42 -5.49
N LEU A 82 18.94 -4.17 -5.25
CA LEU A 82 20.11 -3.77 -4.47
C LEU A 82 21.14 -3.15 -5.41
N THR A 83 20.91 -1.88 -5.76
CA THR A 83 21.66 -1.20 -6.82
C THR A 83 21.90 0.26 -6.50
N ASP A 84 23.00 0.78 -7.03
CA ASP A 84 23.33 2.21 -7.03
C ASP A 84 22.80 2.93 -8.28
N GLU A 85 22.09 2.21 -9.16
CA GLU A 85 21.43 2.82 -10.32
C GLU A 85 20.39 3.86 -9.90
N ASP A 86 20.30 4.92 -10.69
CA ASP A 86 19.27 5.94 -10.54
C ASP A 86 17.86 5.33 -10.67
N TYR A 87 16.91 5.97 -9.99
CA TYR A 87 15.50 5.65 -10.15
C TYR A 87 15.02 5.97 -11.56
N ALA A 88 13.87 5.39 -11.92
CA ALA A 88 13.17 5.74 -13.13
C ALA A 88 12.92 7.27 -13.19
N PRO A 89 12.86 7.85 -14.42
CA PRO A 89 12.50 9.26 -14.59
C PRO A 89 11.15 9.56 -13.93
N ASP A 90 10.95 10.80 -13.45
CA ASP A 90 9.73 11.20 -12.71
C ASP A 90 8.41 10.96 -13.48
N ALA A 91 8.47 10.88 -14.81
CA ALA A 91 7.33 10.55 -15.66
C ALA A 91 6.88 9.08 -15.55
N VAL A 92 7.77 8.19 -15.10
CA VAL A 92 7.51 6.75 -14.91
C VAL A 92 7.23 6.52 -13.44
N ARG A 93 5.95 6.36 -13.10
CA ARG A 93 5.48 6.21 -11.73
C ARG A 93 4.67 4.94 -11.56
N MET A 94 4.73 4.35 -10.36
CA MET A 94 4.19 3.02 -10.06
C MET A 94 3.28 3.07 -8.84
N TRP A 95 2.35 2.12 -8.74
CA TRP A 95 1.42 2.02 -7.60
C TRP A 95 2.13 1.86 -6.26
N THR A 96 3.17 1.03 -6.25
CA THR A 96 4.02 0.75 -5.08
C THR A 96 5.30 1.61 -5.07
N GLY A 97 5.42 2.58 -5.99
CA GLY A 97 6.65 3.33 -6.20
C GLY A 97 7.79 2.50 -6.80
N ASP A 98 8.91 3.19 -7.04
CA ASP A 98 10.20 2.63 -7.46
C ASP A 98 11.09 2.53 -6.21
N SER A 99 11.43 1.31 -5.80
CA SER A 99 12.20 1.02 -4.60
C SER A 99 13.67 0.76 -4.93
N ARG A 100 14.59 1.26 -4.10
CA ARG A 100 16.02 0.96 -4.16
C ARG A 100 16.53 0.55 -2.79
N GLY A 101 17.19 -0.60 -2.72
CA GLY A 101 17.71 -1.18 -1.50
C GLY A 101 19.22 -1.04 -1.40
N ARG A 102 19.73 -0.89 -0.17
CA ARG A 102 21.15 -1.02 0.15
C ARG A 102 21.33 -1.56 1.55
N TRP A 103 22.49 -2.15 1.82
CA TRP A 103 22.85 -2.61 3.16
C TRP A 103 23.62 -1.51 3.92
N ASP A 104 23.22 -1.28 5.16
CA ASP A 104 23.89 -0.44 6.15
C ASP A 104 24.19 -1.30 7.38
N GLY A 105 25.34 -1.96 7.35
CA GLY A 105 25.66 -3.06 8.26
C GLY A 105 24.62 -4.19 8.13
N ASP A 106 24.01 -4.56 9.25
CA ASP A 106 22.97 -5.60 9.32
C ASP A 106 21.55 -5.10 9.02
N THR A 107 21.42 -3.88 8.48
CA THR A 107 20.13 -3.27 8.16
C THR A 107 19.95 -3.12 6.66
N LEU A 108 18.85 -3.67 6.13
CA LEU A 108 18.40 -3.35 4.78
C LEU A 108 17.68 -2.00 4.82
N VAL A 109 18.21 -1.03 4.09
CA VAL A 109 17.60 0.29 3.90
C VAL A 109 16.98 0.34 2.53
N ILE A 110 15.67 0.59 2.46
CA ILE A 110 14.91 0.70 1.23
C ILE A 110 14.38 2.12 1.14
N GLU A 111 14.76 2.85 0.10
CA GLU A 111 14.14 4.12 -0.23
C GLU A 111 13.18 3.92 -1.41
N THR A 112 11.96 4.43 -1.27
CA THR A 112 10.92 4.31 -2.29
C THR A 112 10.36 5.69 -2.63
N ARG A 113 10.29 5.99 -3.93
CA ARG A 113 9.72 7.24 -4.47
C ARG A 113 8.96 6.96 -5.77
N ASN A 114 8.61 7.99 -6.54
CA ASN A 114 7.89 7.85 -7.82
C ASN A 114 6.55 7.12 -7.70
N PHE A 115 5.79 7.39 -6.63
CA PHE A 115 4.43 6.89 -6.50
C PHE A 115 3.53 7.52 -7.58
N LEU A 116 2.69 6.68 -8.20
CA LEU A 116 1.74 7.12 -9.22
C LEU A 116 0.72 8.10 -8.63
N ARG A 117 0.31 7.84 -7.40
CA ARG A 117 -0.67 8.62 -6.65
C ARG A 117 -0.54 8.34 -5.15
N GLU A 118 -1.50 8.80 -4.38
CA GLU A 118 -1.66 8.46 -2.97
C GLU A 118 -1.62 6.93 -2.78
N THR A 119 -0.82 6.48 -1.80
CA THR A 119 -0.76 5.06 -1.46
C THR A 119 -1.92 4.70 -0.53
N ASN A 120 -2.15 3.41 -0.28
CA ASN A 120 -3.15 3.02 0.73
C ASN A 120 -2.75 3.43 2.17
N PHE A 121 -1.53 3.89 2.39
CA PHE A 121 -1.08 4.35 3.70
C PHE A 121 -1.98 5.46 4.26
N MET A 122 -2.40 5.32 5.52
CA MET A 122 -3.28 6.26 6.19
C MET A 122 -4.52 6.64 5.35
N GLN A 123 -5.15 5.64 4.72
CA GLN A 123 -6.36 5.83 3.90
C GLN A 123 -6.18 6.81 2.73
N GLY A 124 -4.98 6.85 2.12
CA GLY A 124 -4.73 7.75 0.99
C GLY A 124 -4.43 9.19 1.40
N THR A 125 -4.06 9.44 2.67
CA THR A 125 -3.68 10.78 3.14
C THR A 125 -2.33 11.23 2.56
N THR A 126 -1.52 10.32 2.03
CA THR A 126 -0.26 10.64 1.34
C THR A 126 -0.52 11.31 0.00
N SER A 127 0.53 11.70 -0.68
CA SER A 127 0.52 12.37 -1.96
C SER A 127 1.53 11.67 -2.89
N ARG A 128 1.45 11.94 -4.19
CA ARG A 128 2.42 11.41 -5.16
C ARG A 128 3.88 11.85 -4.92
N ASP A 129 4.11 12.82 -4.04
CA ASP A 129 5.46 13.33 -3.70
C ASP A 129 6.03 12.66 -2.43
N LEU A 130 5.35 11.62 -1.94
CA LEU A 130 5.81 10.77 -0.86
C LEU A 130 7.18 10.16 -1.19
N VAL A 131 8.09 10.24 -0.22
CA VAL A 131 9.32 9.45 -0.15
C VAL A 131 9.29 8.66 1.13
N LEU A 132 9.49 7.34 1.02
CA LEU A 132 9.58 6.43 2.15
C LEU A 132 11.02 5.96 2.30
N VAL A 133 11.52 5.97 3.54
CA VAL A 133 12.76 5.29 3.90
C VAL A 133 12.41 4.23 4.93
N GLU A 134 12.52 2.98 4.52
CA GLU A 134 12.24 1.80 5.32
C GLU A 134 13.56 1.16 5.76
N ARG A 135 13.63 0.72 7.02
CA ARG A 135 14.79 0.05 7.58
C ARG A 135 14.35 -1.26 8.20
N LEU A 136 14.82 -2.37 7.64
CA LEU A 136 14.56 -3.71 8.14
C LEU A 136 15.83 -4.21 8.84
N THR A 137 15.78 -4.33 10.17
CA THR A 137 16.91 -4.81 10.99
C THR A 137 16.50 -6.05 11.75
N ARG A 138 17.21 -7.16 11.56
CA ARG A 138 17.04 -8.36 12.41
C ARG A 138 17.68 -8.07 13.77
N VAL A 139 16.87 -7.93 14.82
CA VAL A 139 17.38 -7.54 16.15
C VAL A 139 17.67 -8.74 17.06
N ASP A 140 17.05 -9.88 16.77
CA ASP A 140 17.30 -11.18 17.38
C ASP A 140 16.83 -12.30 16.43
N ASP A 141 16.84 -13.55 16.89
CA ASP A 141 16.51 -14.70 16.03
C ASP A 141 15.04 -14.74 15.56
N ASP A 142 14.15 -14.08 16.28
CA ASP A 142 12.70 -14.16 16.06
C ASP A 142 12.05 -12.81 15.76
N THR A 143 12.84 -11.73 15.71
CA THR A 143 12.32 -10.36 15.58
C THR A 143 13.03 -9.58 14.48
N LEU A 144 12.23 -9.09 13.54
CA LEU A 144 12.63 -8.12 12.54
C LEU A 144 12.01 -6.77 12.92
N ARG A 145 12.83 -5.77 13.22
CA ARG A 145 12.37 -4.40 13.46
C ARG A 145 12.26 -3.69 12.11
N TYR A 146 11.06 -3.19 11.83
CA TYR A 146 10.75 -2.43 10.63
C TYR A 146 10.47 -0.97 11.00
N ASP A 147 11.44 -0.09 10.75
CA ASP A 147 11.27 1.34 10.93
C ASP A 147 10.96 2.00 9.60
N VAL A 148 10.04 2.97 9.61
CA VAL A 148 9.62 3.68 8.41
C VAL A 148 9.65 5.17 8.69
N THR A 149 10.46 5.88 7.95
CA THR A 149 10.41 7.34 7.86
C THR A 149 9.53 7.74 6.68
N VAL A 150 8.48 8.50 6.98
CA VAL A 150 7.53 9.04 6.02
C VAL A 150 7.89 10.49 5.77
N ASN A 151 8.16 10.84 4.51
CA ASN A 151 8.41 12.21 4.09
C ASN A 151 7.46 12.58 2.95
N ASP A 152 6.45 13.39 3.25
CA ASP A 152 5.58 13.97 2.24
C ASP A 152 5.33 15.45 2.56
N PRO A 153 6.06 16.37 1.90
CA PRO A 153 6.00 17.80 2.20
C PRO A 153 4.66 18.44 1.79
N ARG A 154 3.81 17.76 1.02
CA ARG A 154 2.47 18.26 0.68
C ARG A 154 1.45 17.99 1.78
N VAL A 155 1.76 17.08 2.71
CA VAL A 155 0.82 16.58 3.72
C VAL A 155 1.30 16.93 5.13
N TRP A 156 2.60 16.74 5.42
CA TRP A 156 3.18 17.02 6.73
C TRP A 156 4.26 18.10 6.66
N THR A 157 4.39 18.87 7.74
CA THR A 157 5.40 19.94 7.84
C THR A 157 6.81 19.44 8.12
N ALA A 158 6.95 18.19 8.56
CA ALA A 158 8.22 17.53 8.80
C ALA A 158 8.10 16.00 8.60
N PRO A 159 9.19 15.32 8.21
CA PRO A 159 9.24 13.87 8.21
C PRO A 159 9.03 13.30 9.60
N TRP A 160 8.42 12.13 9.68
CA TRP A 160 8.19 11.42 10.93
C TRP A 160 8.44 9.93 10.77
N THR A 161 8.70 9.25 11.88
CA THR A 161 9.10 7.83 11.88
C THR A 161 8.20 7.01 12.80
N PHE A 162 7.84 5.81 12.37
CA PHE A 162 7.22 4.79 13.22
C PHE A 162 7.96 3.46 13.11
N SER A 163 7.75 2.58 14.09
CA SER A 163 8.42 1.28 14.19
C SER A 163 7.40 0.17 14.38
N VAL A 164 7.59 -0.93 13.66
CA VAL A 164 6.77 -2.15 13.76
C VAL A 164 7.69 -3.33 14.07
N PRO A 165 7.59 -3.96 15.26
CA PRO A 165 8.26 -5.21 15.52
C PRO A 165 7.51 -6.36 14.81
N MET A 166 8.18 -7.03 13.88
CA MET A 166 7.65 -8.17 13.15
C MET A 166 8.20 -9.46 13.77
N ARG A 167 7.32 -10.40 14.09
CA ARG A 167 7.71 -11.71 14.64
C ARG A 167 7.86 -12.73 13.52
N ARG A 168 8.89 -13.58 13.64
CA ARG A 168 9.09 -14.70 12.73
C ARG A 168 7.92 -15.68 12.84
N ASN A 169 7.34 -16.03 11.70
CA ASN A 169 6.32 -17.06 11.57
C ASN A 169 6.87 -18.21 10.71
N PRO A 170 7.00 -19.45 11.25
CA PRO A 170 7.50 -20.58 10.48
C PRO A 170 6.44 -21.22 9.56
N GLN A 171 5.18 -20.77 9.62
CA GLN A 171 4.10 -21.29 8.79
C GLN A 171 4.23 -20.80 7.34
N PRO A 172 3.75 -21.59 6.35
CA PRO A 172 3.69 -21.13 4.98
C PRO A 172 2.74 -19.93 4.83
N LEU A 173 3.02 -19.07 3.86
CA LEU A 173 2.09 -18.04 3.41
C LEU A 173 0.97 -18.72 2.62
N TYR A 174 -0.29 -18.46 3.00
CA TYR A 174 -1.46 -19.02 2.31
C TYR A 174 -2.01 -18.06 1.26
N GLU A 175 -2.85 -18.60 0.39
CA GLU A 175 -3.51 -17.83 -0.65
C GLU A 175 -4.44 -16.75 -0.08
N TYR A 176 -4.24 -15.50 -0.49
CA TYR A 176 -5.26 -14.46 -0.45
C TYR A 176 -6.09 -14.40 -1.74
N ALA A 177 -7.30 -14.93 -1.68
CA ALA A 177 -8.27 -14.85 -2.77
C ALA A 177 -9.03 -13.52 -2.73
N CYS A 178 -8.48 -12.49 -3.39
CA CYS A 178 -9.20 -11.24 -3.62
C CYS A 178 -10.19 -11.39 -4.77
N HIS A 179 -11.45 -11.01 -4.56
CA HIS A 179 -12.48 -11.02 -5.60
C HIS A 179 -13.00 -9.60 -5.84
N GLU A 180 -12.70 -9.07 -7.02
CA GLU A 180 -13.20 -7.77 -7.47
C GLU A 180 -14.74 -7.79 -7.53
N GLY A 181 -15.39 -6.72 -7.08
CA GLY A 181 -16.85 -6.62 -7.14
C GLY A 181 -17.55 -7.65 -6.26
N ASN A 182 -17.16 -7.74 -4.98
CA ASN A 182 -17.87 -8.57 -4.00
C ASN A 182 -19.31 -8.03 -3.78
N TYR A 183 -20.26 -8.52 -4.59
CA TYR A 183 -21.69 -8.25 -4.46
C TYR A 183 -22.37 -9.17 -3.44
N GLY A 184 -21.60 -9.91 -2.63
CA GLY A 184 -22.12 -10.96 -1.75
C GLY A 184 -23.22 -10.45 -0.83
N LEU A 185 -22.99 -9.33 -0.14
CA LEU A 185 -23.98 -8.74 0.76
C LEU A 185 -25.21 -8.23 -0.01
N THR A 186 -25.02 -7.54 -1.13
CA THR A 186 -26.14 -7.04 -1.96
C THR A 186 -27.00 -8.20 -2.47
N ASN A 187 -26.39 -9.29 -2.92
CA ASN A 187 -27.10 -10.47 -3.41
C ASN A 187 -27.84 -11.20 -2.28
N ILE A 188 -27.21 -11.33 -1.10
CA ILE A 188 -27.85 -11.92 0.10
C ILE A 188 -29.08 -11.10 0.50
N LEU A 189 -28.96 -9.78 0.56
CA LEU A 189 -30.05 -8.90 0.93
C LEU A 189 -31.16 -8.89 -0.13
N ALA A 190 -30.82 -8.85 -1.42
CA ALA A 190 -31.80 -8.89 -2.51
C ALA A 190 -32.67 -10.16 -2.46
N GLY A 191 -32.09 -11.31 -2.11
CA GLY A 191 -32.84 -12.56 -1.89
C GLY A 191 -33.70 -12.54 -0.62
N ALA A 192 -33.29 -11.82 0.42
CA ALA A 192 -34.08 -11.67 1.65
C ALA A 192 -35.33 -10.77 1.45
N VAL A 193 -35.29 -9.80 0.52
CA VAL A 193 -36.46 -8.94 0.23
C VAL A 193 -37.52 -9.65 -0.62
N THR A 194 -37.22 -10.79 -1.25
CA THR A 194 -38.20 -11.50 -2.08
C THR A 194 -39.20 -12.34 -1.29
N ASP A 195 -38.99 -12.58 0.00
CA ASP A 195 -39.86 -13.43 0.85
C ASP A 195 -40.98 -12.64 1.58
N GLY A 196 -41.18 -11.37 1.18
CA GLY A 196 -42.16 -10.46 1.78
C GLY A 196 -43.20 -9.89 0.82
N ARG A 197 -43.40 -10.50 -0.37
CA ARG A 197 -44.45 -10.15 -1.32
C ARG A 197 -45.38 -11.32 -1.60
#